data_AF-A0A1E5NGA4-F1
#
_entry.id   AF-A0A1E5NGA4-F1
#
_cell.length_a   1.000
_cell.length_b   1.000
_cell.length_c   1.000
_cell.angle_alpha   90.00
_cell.angle_beta   90.00
_cell.angle_gamma   90.00
#
_symmetry.space_group_name_H-M   'P 1'
#
loop_
_entity.id
_entity.type
_entity.pdbx_description
1 polymer ?
#
loop_
_entity_poly.entity_id
_entity_poly.type
_entity_poly.pdbx_seq_one_letter_code
_entity_poly.pdbx_strand_id
1 'polypeptide(L)'
;MKRVILVVFITVVLSVSLFAERKNYYSSNEPYTYFIYNEDSLTKEQLYKIMELKKEYQPKISELRKKMYLERNKIKLEMHKRNPDELIINNSINFNMEYAKELRKIANDFLQKYNEIKNNK
;
A
#
# COMPACT_ATOMS: atom_id res chain seq x y z
N MET A 1 6.04 29.28 32.44
CA MET A 1 4.71 28.77 32.00
C MET A 1 4.55 28.71 30.47
N LYS A 2 4.76 29.80 29.72
CA LYS A 2 4.56 29.82 28.24
C LYS A 2 5.36 28.76 27.45
N ARG A 3 6.62 28.50 27.82
CA ARG A 3 7.46 27.49 27.14
C ARG A 3 7.04 26.04 27.39
N VAL A 4 6.52 25.74 28.58
CA VAL A 4 6.07 24.38 28.95
C VAL A 4 4.79 24.03 28.19
N ILE A 5 3.87 24.99 28.06
CA ILE A 5 2.63 24.82 27.29
C ILE A 5 2.94 24.54 25.81
N LEU A 6 3.92 25.25 25.23
CA LEU A 6 4.33 25.03 23.83
C LEU A 6 4.87 23.61 23.60
N VAL A 7 5.70 23.11 24.51
CA VAL A 7 6.31 21.77 24.39
C VAL A 7 5.24 20.67 24.53
N VAL A 8 4.30 20.82 25.45
CA VAL A 8 3.15 19.89 25.60
C VAL A 8 2.27 19.92 24.36
N PHE A 9 2.06 21.08 23.74
CA PHE A 9 1.27 21.19 22.53
C PHE A 9 1.95 20.48 21.34
N ILE A 10 3.27 20.61 21.20
CA ILE A 10 4.04 19.95 20.12
C ILE A 10 4.04 18.42 20.31
N THR A 11 4.20 17.91 21.53
CA THR A 11 4.18 16.46 21.78
C THR A 11 2.78 15.85 21.59
N VAL A 12 1.72 16.58 21.93
CA VAL A 12 0.34 16.17 21.64
C VAL A 12 0.09 16.13 20.14
N VAL A 13 0.48 17.17 19.38
CA VAL A 13 0.29 17.20 17.92
C VAL A 13 1.08 16.08 17.20
N LEU A 14 2.32 15.81 17.62
CA LEU A 14 3.14 14.74 17.05
C LEU A 14 2.66 13.32 17.42
N SER A 15 1.99 13.16 18.56
CA SER A 15 1.40 11.86 18.93
C SER A 15 0.12 11.56 18.16
N VAL A 16 -0.68 12.56 17.76
CA VAL A 16 -1.87 12.30 16.93
C VAL A 16 -1.51 11.78 15.53
N SER A 17 -0.35 12.17 14.98
CA SER A 17 0.14 11.67 13.69
C SER A 17 0.53 10.18 13.70
N LEU A 18 0.91 9.64 14.86
CA LEU A 18 1.23 8.21 15.01
C LEU A 18 -0.01 7.33 15.18
N PHE A 19 -1.15 7.90 15.62
CA PHE A 19 -2.42 7.18 15.82
C PHE A 19 -3.47 7.42 14.73
N ALA A 20 -3.16 8.22 13.71
CA ALA A 20 -4.00 8.37 12.52
C ALA A 20 -3.85 7.22 11.51
N GLU A 21 -3.57 5.99 11.98
CA GLU A 21 -3.69 4.78 11.17
C GLU A 21 -5.18 4.46 10.97
N ARG A 22 -5.85 5.26 10.13
CA ARG A 22 -7.20 4.94 9.65
C ARG A 22 -7.11 3.62 8.90
N LYS A 23 -7.89 2.63 9.36
CA LYS A 23 -8.14 1.32 8.72
C LYS A 23 -8.83 1.39 7.34
N ASN A 24 -8.68 2.50 6.62
CA ASN A 24 -9.24 2.70 5.27
C ASN A 24 -8.12 3.06 4.29
N TYR A 25 -7.08 2.23 4.27
CA TYR A 25 -6.03 2.23 3.24
C TYR A 25 -6.49 1.57 1.93
N TYR A 26 -7.78 1.30 1.77
CA TYR A 26 -8.35 0.76 0.56
C TYR A 26 -9.01 1.89 -0.22
N SER A 27 -8.26 2.47 -1.16
CA SER A 27 -8.89 3.12 -2.31
C SER A 27 -9.71 2.05 -3.03
N SER A 28 -11.03 2.20 -3.04
CA SER A 28 -11.99 1.31 -3.71
C SER A 28 -11.76 1.19 -5.22
N ASN A 29 -10.90 2.07 -5.78
CA ASN A 29 -10.64 2.19 -7.21
C ASN A 29 -9.27 1.67 -7.64
N GLU A 30 -8.49 1.02 -6.76
CA GLU A 30 -7.27 0.35 -7.20
C GLU A 30 -7.60 -1.02 -7.80
N PRO A 31 -7.30 -1.29 -9.08
CA PRO A 31 -7.72 -2.50 -9.81
C PRO A 31 -7.11 -3.81 -9.30
N TYR A 32 -6.42 -3.76 -8.15
CA TYR A 32 -5.71 -4.88 -7.56
C TYR A 32 -6.21 -5.20 -6.14
N THR A 33 -7.23 -4.51 -5.62
CA THR A 33 -7.62 -4.58 -4.20
C THR A 33 -7.97 -5.98 -3.71
N TYR A 34 -8.41 -6.86 -4.60
CA TYR A 34 -8.66 -8.27 -4.30
C TYR A 34 -8.16 -9.13 -5.45
N PHE A 35 -7.38 -10.18 -5.14
CA PHE A 35 -7.26 -11.29 -6.08
C PHE A 35 -8.67 -11.86 -6.26
N ILE A 36 -9.28 -11.62 -7.42
CA ILE A 36 -10.58 -12.17 -7.76
C ILE A 36 -10.37 -13.68 -7.94
N TYR A 37 -10.91 -14.47 -7.01
CA TYR A 37 -11.00 -15.92 -7.18
C TYR A 37 -12.20 -16.23 -8.05
N ASN A 38 -12.00 -17.08 -9.05
CA ASN A 38 -13.10 -17.88 -9.58
C ASN A 38 -12.97 -19.25 -8.89
N GLU A 39 -13.58 -19.39 -7.71
CA GLU A 39 -13.46 -20.56 -6.83
C GLU A 39 -14.08 -21.82 -7.43
N ASP A 40 -15.04 -21.65 -8.34
CA ASP A 40 -15.89 -22.70 -8.90
C ASP A 40 -15.13 -23.81 -9.65
N SER A 41 -13.84 -23.62 -9.95
CA SER A 41 -13.01 -24.57 -10.70
C SER A 41 -11.82 -25.14 -9.92
N LEU A 42 -11.74 -24.95 -8.60
CA LEU A 42 -10.58 -25.38 -7.79
C LEU A 42 -10.91 -26.58 -6.90
N THR A 43 -10.00 -27.55 -6.83
CA THR A 43 -10.08 -28.62 -5.83
C THR A 43 -9.78 -28.07 -4.43
N LYS A 44 -10.18 -28.80 -3.38
CA LYS A 44 -9.90 -28.43 -1.99
C LYS A 44 -8.39 -28.26 -1.74
N GLU A 45 -7.56 -29.12 -2.33
CA GLU A 45 -6.10 -29.03 -2.19
C GLU A 45 -5.54 -27.78 -2.90
N GLN A 46 -6.01 -27.48 -4.11
CA GLN A 46 -5.63 -26.27 -4.83
C GLN A 46 -6.03 -25.01 -4.06
N LEU A 47 -7.21 -25.00 -3.45
CA LEU A 47 -7.67 -23.90 -2.60
C LEU A 47 -6.72 -23.67 -1.42
N TYR A 48 -6.32 -24.72 -0.70
CA TYR A 48 -5.36 -24.60 0.41
C TYR A 48 -4.02 -24.04 -0.05
N LYS A 49 -3.47 -24.52 -1.17
CA LYS A 49 -2.21 -24.01 -1.74
C LYS A 49 -2.33 -22.53 -2.11
N ILE A 50 -3.45 -22.12 -2.70
CA ILE A 50 -3.72 -20.71 -3.05
C ILE A 50 -3.87 -19.84 -1.79
N MET A 51 -4.47 -20.36 -0.72
CA MET A 51 -4.58 -19.65 0.55
C MET A 51 -3.20 -19.40 1.18
N GLU A 52 -2.30 -20.39 1.17
CA GLU A 52 -0.92 -20.22 1.63
C GLU A 52 -0.15 -19.22 0.75
N LEU A 53 -0.29 -19.32 -0.57
CA LEU A 53 0.29 -18.35 -1.50
C LEU A 53 -0.19 -16.92 -1.18
N LYS A 54 -1.47 -16.73 -0.86
CA LYS A 54 -2.00 -15.43 -0.45
C LYS A 54 -1.34 -14.91 0.82
N LYS A 55 -1.16 -15.75 1.84
CA LYS A 55 -0.53 -15.35 3.11
C LYS A 55 0.89 -14.81 2.88
N GLU A 56 1.60 -15.35 1.90
CA GLU A 56 2.95 -14.88 1.53
C GLU A 56 2.92 -13.52 0.79
N TYR A 57 2.02 -13.34 -0.18
CA TYR A 57 2.06 -12.18 -1.09
C TYR A 57 1.25 -10.98 -0.58
N GLN A 58 0.16 -11.21 0.15
CA GLN A 58 -0.74 -10.14 0.61
C GLN A 58 -0.02 -9.08 1.46
N PRO A 59 0.87 -9.42 2.42
CA PRO A 59 1.59 -8.41 3.21
C PRO A 59 2.47 -7.52 2.33
N LYS A 60 3.21 -8.10 1.38
CA LYS A 60 4.11 -7.38 0.46
C LYS A 60 3.32 -6.37 -0.40
N ILE A 61 2.17 -6.80 -0.93
CA ILE A 61 1.28 -5.94 -1.71
C ILE A 61 0.71 -4.80 -0.86
N SER A 62 0.26 -5.11 0.37
CA SER A 62 -0.29 -4.11 1.28
C SER A 62 0.75 -3.06 1.66
N GLU A 63 2.00 -3.47 1.89
CA GLU A 63 3.09 -2.57 2.20
C GLU A 63 3.38 -1.61 1.05
N LEU A 64 3.48 -2.11 -0.18
CA LEU A 64 3.71 -1.28 -1.36
C LEU A 64 2.59 -0.27 -1.59
N ARG A 65 1.34 -0.68 -1.41
CA ARG A 65 0.20 0.25 -1.47
C ARG A 65 0.29 1.33 -0.41
N LYS A 66 0.66 0.97 0.82
CA LYS A 66 0.85 1.95 1.90
C LYS A 66 1.93 2.97 1.51
N LYS A 67 3.07 2.52 0.98
CA LYS A 67 4.14 3.39 0.47
C LYS A 67 3.66 4.31 -0.65
N MET A 68 2.98 3.78 -1.66
CA MET A 68 2.42 4.57 -2.76
C MET A 68 1.42 5.62 -2.28
N TYR A 69 0.55 5.28 -1.33
CA TYR A 69 -0.39 6.22 -0.73
C TYR A 69 0.32 7.36 0.01
N LEU A 70 1.36 7.03 0.78
CA LEU A 70 2.15 8.03 1.50
C LEU A 70 2.83 9.02 0.53
N GLU A 71 3.41 8.54 -0.57
CA GLU A 71 4.02 9.41 -1.59
C GLU A 71 2.98 10.31 -2.29
N ARG A 72 1.78 9.77 -2.62
CA ARG A 72 0.69 10.59 -3.18
C ARG A 72 0.23 11.68 -2.22
N ASN A 73 0.13 11.35 -0.93
CA ASN A 73 -0.22 12.33 0.09
C ASN A 73 0.87 13.38 0.28
N LYS A 74 2.15 12.99 0.21
CA LYS A 74 3.27 13.91 0.28
C LYS A 74 3.23 14.92 -0.87
N ILE A 75 2.98 14.47 -2.10
CA ILE A 75 2.75 15.34 -3.26
C ILE A 75 1.59 16.31 -2.98
N LYS A 76 0.43 15.77 -2.57
CA LYS A 76 -0.75 16.59 -2.28
C LYS A 76 -0.44 17.67 -1.24
N LEU A 77 0.19 17.31 -0.12
CA LEU A 77 0.55 18.25 0.94
C LEU A 77 1.54 19.31 0.47
N GLU A 78 2.54 18.92 -0.33
CA GLU A 78 3.53 19.86 -0.87
C GLU A 78 2.88 20.88 -1.81
N MET A 79 1.99 20.42 -2.70
CA MET A 79 1.27 21.29 -3.65
C MET A 79 0.30 22.27 -2.97
N HIS A 80 -0.13 22.02 -1.72
CA HIS A 80 -0.98 22.96 -0.97
C HIS A 80 -0.19 24.08 -0.27
N LYS A 81 1.15 24.04 -0.29
CA LYS A 81 1.96 25.10 0.29
C LYS A 81 1.92 26.35 -0.59
N ARG A 82 2.14 27.52 0.03
CA ARG A 82 2.26 28.80 -0.68
C ARG A 82 3.38 28.80 -1.72
N ASN A 83 4.52 28.17 -1.38
CA ASN A 83 5.65 27.95 -2.26
C ASN A 83 5.97 26.44 -2.25
N PRO A 84 5.40 25.65 -3.17
CA PRO A 84 5.69 24.23 -3.28
C PRO A 84 7.16 23.97 -3.64
N ASP A 85 7.76 22.94 -3.03
CA ASP A 85 9.08 22.44 -3.43
C ASP A 85 8.95 21.38 -4.55
N GLU A 86 9.33 21.76 -5.77
CA GLU A 86 9.28 20.87 -6.93
C GLU A 86 10.18 19.64 -6.79
N LEU A 87 11.31 19.75 -6.09
CA LEU A 87 12.21 18.61 -5.87
C LEU A 87 11.53 17.54 -5.01
N ILE A 88 10.79 17.97 -3.98
CA ILE A 88 10.02 17.06 -3.13
C ILE A 88 8.92 16.37 -3.96
N ILE A 89 8.20 17.11 -4.79
CA ILE A 89 7.14 16.57 -5.65
C ILE A 89 7.73 15.54 -6.64
N ASN A 90 8.79 15.91 -7.36
CA ASN A 90 9.41 15.06 -8.37
C ASN A 90 9.99 13.78 -7.76
N ASN A 91 10.64 13.88 -6.60
CA ASN A 91 11.14 12.71 -5.89
C ASN A 91 10.00 11.77 -5.47
N SER A 92 8.90 12.30 -4.94
CA SER A 92 7.74 11.49 -4.57
C SER A 92 7.05 10.84 -5.77
N ILE A 93 7.00 11.51 -6.93
CA ILE A 93 6.53 10.90 -8.19
C ILE A 93 7.41 9.72 -8.58
N ASN A 94 8.74 9.90 -8.58
CA ASN A 94 9.69 8.85 -8.92
C ASN A 94 9.56 7.64 -7.98
N PHE A 95 9.49 7.86 -6.66
CA PHE A 95 9.27 6.78 -5.71
C PHE A 95 7.93 6.06 -5.94
N ASN A 96 6.86 6.80 -6.24
CA ASN A 96 5.57 6.19 -6.57
C ASN A 96 5.67 5.26 -7.79
N MET A 97 6.38 5.70 -8.83
CA MET A 97 6.61 4.91 -10.04
C MET A 97 7.42 3.64 -9.75
N GLU A 98 8.46 3.72 -8.93
CA GLU A 98 9.25 2.55 -8.55
C GLU A 98 8.42 1.55 -7.73
N TYR A 99 7.65 2.01 -6.74
CA TYR A 99 6.75 1.13 -5.98
C TYR A 99 5.67 0.51 -6.86
N ALA A 100 5.15 1.24 -7.86
CA ALA A 100 4.19 0.70 -8.81
C ALA A 100 4.79 -0.40 -9.70
N LYS A 101 6.03 -0.24 -10.15
CA LYS A 101 6.77 -1.29 -10.90
C LYS A 101 6.97 -2.53 -10.05
N GLU A 102 7.38 -2.36 -8.79
CA GLU A 102 7.56 -3.47 -7.85
C GLU A 102 6.23 -4.19 -7.59
N LEU A 103 5.15 -3.45 -7.35
CA LEU A 103 3.81 -4.01 -7.16
C LEU A 103 3.37 -4.83 -8.36
N ARG A 104 3.60 -4.34 -9.59
CA ARG A 104 3.30 -5.07 -10.81
C ARG A 104 4.09 -6.38 -10.91
N LYS A 105 5.37 -6.37 -10.54
CA LYS A 105 6.21 -7.57 -10.52
C LYS A 105 5.66 -8.61 -9.53
N ILE A 106 5.32 -8.19 -8.31
CA ILE A 106 4.75 -9.08 -7.29
C ILE A 106 3.39 -9.64 -7.71
N ALA A 107 2.53 -8.81 -8.31
CA ALA A 107 1.22 -9.24 -8.80
C ALA A 107 1.34 -10.27 -9.94
N ASN A 108 2.28 -10.06 -10.87
CA ASN A 108 2.55 -11.00 -11.95
C ASN A 108 3.08 -12.34 -11.42
N ASP A 109 4.02 -12.31 -10.48
CA ASP A 109 4.59 -13.51 -9.85
C ASP A 109 3.52 -14.31 -9.09
N PHE A 110 2.65 -13.63 -8.34
CA PHE A 110 1.49 -14.27 -7.73
C PHE A 110 0.59 -14.93 -8.78
N LEU A 111 0.25 -14.21 -9.85
CA LEU A 111 -0.65 -14.72 -10.89
C LEU A 111 -0.05 -15.95 -11.60
N GLN A 112 1.25 -15.94 -11.86
CA GLN A 112 1.95 -17.08 -12.41
C GLN A 112 1.81 -18.30 -11.49
N LYS A 113 2.18 -18.17 -10.21
CA LYS A 113 2.08 -19.27 -9.23
C LYS A 113 0.64 -19.73 -9.01
N TYR A 114 -0.32 -18.81 -9.01
CA TYR A 114 -1.75 -19.13 -8.95
C TYR A 114 -2.16 -20.01 -10.14
N ASN A 115 -1.75 -19.65 -11.36
CA ASN A 115 -2.06 -20.40 -12.56
C ASN A 115 -1.39 -21.78 -12.57
N GLU A 116 -0.15 -21.89 -12.06
CA GLU A 116 0.53 -23.16 -11.89
C GLU A 116 -0.24 -24.08 -10.93
N ILE A 117 -0.75 -23.57 -9.80
CA ILE A 117 -1.59 -24.35 -8.87
C ILE A 117 -2.91 -24.74 -9.51
N LYS A 118 -3.58 -23.81 -10.21
CA LYS A 118 -4.89 -24.04 -10.84
C LYS A 118 -4.81 -25.05 -11.98
N ASN A 119 -3.76 -25.01 -12.78
CA ASN A 119 -3.64 -25.80 -14.01
C ASN A 119 -2.85 -27.10 -13.83
N ASN A 120 -2.11 -27.27 -12.73
CA ASN A 120 -1.59 -28.59 -12.37
C ASN A 120 -2.76 -29.50 -11.98
N LYS A 121 -3.02 -30.48 -12.83
CA LYS A 121 -3.90 -31.63 -12.55
C LYS A 121 -3.07 -32.80 -12.05
#